data_AF-A0A2D7Y3I2-F1
#
_entry.id   AF-A0A2D7Y3I2-F1
#
_cell.length_a   1.000
_cell.length_b   1.000
_cell.length_c   1.000
_cell.angle_alpha   90.00
_cell.angle_beta   90.00
_cell.angle_gamma   90.00
#
_symmetry.space_group_name_H-M   'P 1'
#
loop_
_entity.id
_entity.type
_entity.pdbx_description
1 polymer ?
#
loop_
_entity_poly.entity_id
_entity_poly.type
_entity_poly.pdbx_seq_one_letter_code
_entity_poly.pdbx_strand_id
1 'polypeptide(L)'
;MAGLACLAAFSALAWQMRAQERYAIRVHLEEIATNIRFNLSDRVQDNLDAMERMAGRWTRAGGMSEESWRQEAAAFTADQPELQAIQWANPDYHLAWVEPLAGNERVLGLDILFEPYRAQAVRQAVEHRRTNSSAAIDLIQGGSGFLTYFPLFVGERFDGLLVGVFNIDTLVETSVPADYFRSAALVVQEAGRDVDTHGTAARTDIVSRRTVELPGSVWALEVYPTQALFADEYSRTPLAVFLIGLIVSAGLAAGLHALRVGQIREQQLSEEREAAVEALERGQQRIELGVRGSAAGFWDWDIAKDELYHSPRLVRLLGGPEEPVVSTSATFAGRLHP
;
A
#
# COMPACT_ATOMS: atom_id res chain seq x y z
N MET A 1 -28.57 -13.59 -4.89
CA MET A 1 -27.48 -14.58 -5.06
C MET A 1 -26.40 -14.03 -5.99
N ALA A 2 -26.65 -13.84 -7.29
CA ALA A 2 -25.61 -13.40 -8.25
C ALA A 2 -24.92 -12.05 -7.89
N GLY A 3 -25.68 -11.00 -7.56
CA GLY A 3 -25.09 -9.70 -7.15
C GLY A 3 -24.26 -9.76 -5.87
N LEU A 4 -24.62 -10.61 -4.90
CA LEU A 4 -23.84 -10.84 -3.69
C LEU A 4 -22.55 -11.61 -3.99
N ALA A 5 -22.59 -12.57 -4.91
CA ALA A 5 -21.41 -13.31 -5.34
C ALA A 5 -20.40 -12.40 -6.08
N CYS A 6 -20.86 -11.50 -6.94
CA CYS A 6 -20.00 -10.50 -7.59
C CYS A 6 -19.36 -9.57 -6.56
N LEU A 7 -20.14 -9.00 -5.64
CA LEU A 7 -19.60 -8.12 -4.59
C LEU A 7 -18.56 -8.84 -3.72
N ALA A 8 -18.82 -10.10 -3.36
CA ALA A 8 -17.87 -10.92 -2.61
C ALA A 8 -16.57 -11.16 -3.39
N ALA A 9 -16.66 -11.48 -4.69
CA ALA A 9 -15.50 -11.69 -5.55
C ALA A 9 -14.64 -10.41 -5.70
N PHE A 10 -15.27 -9.25 -5.96
CA PHE A 10 -14.54 -7.98 -6.07
C PHE A 10 -13.95 -7.52 -4.73
N SER A 11 -14.65 -7.79 -3.62
CA SER A 11 -14.12 -7.51 -2.27
C SER A 11 -12.92 -8.40 -1.95
N ALA A 12 -12.97 -9.68 -2.32
CA ALA A 12 -11.85 -10.61 -2.19
C ALA A 12 -10.66 -10.17 -3.04
N LEU A 13 -10.90 -9.73 -4.29
CA LEU A 13 -9.85 -9.22 -5.17
C LEU A 13 -9.21 -7.94 -4.62
N ALA A 14 -10.01 -6.98 -4.16
CA ALA A 14 -9.50 -5.75 -3.56
C ALA A 14 -8.71 -6.03 -2.26
N TRP A 15 -9.16 -7.01 -1.46
CA TRP A 15 -8.43 -7.47 -0.29
C TRP A 15 -7.09 -8.12 -0.67
N GLN A 16 -7.09 -8.98 -1.70
CA GLN A 16 -5.90 -9.64 -2.22
C GLN A 16 -4.89 -8.63 -2.78
N MET A 17 -5.34 -7.61 -3.54
CA MET A 17 -4.48 -6.53 -4.02
C MET A 17 -3.84 -5.77 -2.85
N ARG A 18 -4.61 -5.37 -1.84
CA ARG A 18 -4.07 -4.73 -0.63
C ARG A 18 -3.12 -5.62 0.17
N ALA A 19 -3.31 -6.94 0.13
CA ALA A 19 -2.39 -7.88 0.76
C ALA A 19 -1.08 -7.96 -0.02
N GLN A 20 -1.14 -8.00 -1.36
CA GLN A 20 0.03 -7.98 -2.24
C GLN A 20 0.82 -6.66 -2.13
N GLU A 21 0.15 -5.51 -2.13
CA GLU A 21 0.79 -4.20 -1.95
C GLU A 21 1.56 -4.13 -0.62
N ARG A 22 0.95 -4.57 0.48
CA ARG A 22 1.61 -4.61 1.80
C ARG A 22 2.81 -5.55 1.82
N TYR A 23 2.71 -6.68 1.13
CA TYR A 23 3.81 -7.62 1.00
C TYR A 23 4.96 -7.02 0.17
N ALA A 24 4.66 -6.39 -0.97
CA ALA A 24 5.64 -5.73 -1.82
C ALA A 24 6.39 -4.61 -1.08
N ILE A 25 5.66 -3.76 -0.34
CA ILE A 25 6.26 -2.71 0.50
C ILE A 25 7.20 -3.31 1.54
N ARG A 26 6.78 -4.38 2.24
CA ARG A 26 7.63 -5.02 3.25
C ARG A 26 8.92 -5.57 2.61
N VAL A 27 8.81 -6.29 1.50
CA VAL A 27 9.97 -6.88 0.81
C VAL A 27 10.93 -5.79 0.33
N HIS A 28 10.41 -4.70 -0.26
CA HIS A 28 11.23 -3.58 -0.72
C HIS A 28 11.96 -2.88 0.44
N LEU A 29 11.28 -2.65 1.56
CA LEU A 29 11.91 -2.06 2.74
C LEU A 29 12.90 -3.00 3.44
N GLU A 30 12.67 -4.32 3.40
CA GLU A 30 13.65 -5.31 3.88
C GLU A 30 14.90 -5.34 3.00
N GLU A 31 14.76 -5.16 1.69
CA GLU A 31 15.87 -5.02 0.74
C GLU A 31 16.67 -3.74 1.03
N ILE A 32 15.99 -2.58 1.14
CA ILE A 32 16.61 -1.31 1.53
C ILE A 32 17.35 -1.45 2.86
N ALA A 33 16.73 -2.03 3.89
CA ALA A 33 17.36 -2.24 5.19
C ALA A 33 18.61 -3.13 5.10
N THR A 34 18.59 -4.13 4.21
CA THR A 34 19.72 -5.04 3.99
C THR A 34 20.87 -4.32 3.29
N ASN A 35 20.57 -3.49 2.29
CA ASN A 35 21.56 -2.67 1.58
C ASN A 35 22.16 -1.59 2.50
N ILE A 36 21.34 -0.88 3.28
CA ILE A 36 21.81 0.09 4.28
C ILE A 36 22.76 -0.58 5.26
N ARG A 37 22.37 -1.72 5.84
CA ARG A 37 23.22 -2.49 6.76
C ARG A 37 24.53 -2.88 6.10
N PHE A 38 24.50 -3.38 4.86
CA PHE A 38 25.70 -3.77 4.14
C PHE A 38 26.63 -2.57 3.92
N ASN A 39 26.13 -1.47 3.35
CA ASN A 39 26.91 -0.26 3.08
C ASN A 39 27.52 0.34 4.35
N LEU A 40 26.74 0.45 5.43
CA LEU A 40 27.25 0.95 6.72
C LEU A 40 28.32 0.04 7.30
N SER A 41 28.12 -1.27 7.25
CA SER A 41 29.11 -2.23 7.78
C SER A 41 30.42 -2.15 6.99
N ASP A 42 30.31 -2.11 5.65
CA ASP A 42 31.45 -2.04 4.74
C ASP A 42 32.22 -0.72 4.93
N ARG A 43 31.50 0.40 4.99
CA ARG A 43 32.10 1.73 5.19
C ARG A 43 32.81 1.85 6.53
N VAL A 44 32.19 1.37 7.62
CA VAL A 44 32.84 1.33 8.94
C VAL A 44 34.09 0.47 8.88
N GLN A 45 34.01 -0.75 8.33
CA GLN A 45 35.16 -1.65 8.26
C GLN A 45 36.31 -1.05 7.45
N ASP A 46 36.03 -0.43 6.31
CA ASP A 46 37.03 0.23 5.46
C ASP A 46 37.78 1.34 6.22
N ASN A 47 37.05 2.15 6.99
CA ASN A 47 37.65 3.22 7.81
C ASN A 47 38.49 2.65 8.96
N LEU A 48 38.01 1.59 9.61
CA LEU A 48 38.74 0.92 10.68
C LEU A 48 40.04 0.30 10.15
N ASP A 49 39.98 -0.40 9.01
CA ASP A 49 41.15 -1.00 8.37
C ASP A 49 42.14 0.09 7.92
N ALA A 50 41.65 1.24 7.46
CA ALA A 50 42.48 2.39 7.10
C ALA A 50 43.30 2.93 8.28
N MET A 51 42.63 3.12 9.42
CA MET A 51 43.26 3.55 10.66
C MET A 51 44.20 2.47 11.23
N GLU A 52 43.85 1.19 11.12
CA GLU A 52 44.69 0.09 11.56
C GLU A 52 45.97 -0.03 10.70
N ARG A 53 45.90 0.32 9.41
CA ARG A 53 47.10 0.46 8.56
C ARG A 53 48.03 1.58 9.04
N MET A 54 47.47 2.71 9.50
CA MET A 54 48.25 3.82 10.08
C MET A 54 48.92 3.39 11.40
N ALA A 55 48.17 2.75 12.30
CA ALA A 55 48.70 2.17 13.53
C ALA A 55 49.80 1.12 13.28
N GLY A 56 49.63 0.30 12.23
CA GLY A 56 50.63 -0.68 11.80
C GLY A 56 51.91 -0.03 11.26
N ARG A 57 51.81 1.12 10.56
CA ARG A 57 52.99 1.89 10.11
C ARG A 57 53.76 2.46 11.30
N TRP A 58 53.06 3.05 12.27
CA TRP A 58 53.66 3.53 13.51
C TRP A 58 54.48 2.43 14.21
N THR A 59 53.86 1.26 14.37
CA THR A 59 54.46 0.11 15.05
C THR A 59 55.73 -0.38 14.33
N ARG A 60 55.69 -0.49 12.99
CA ARG A 60 56.86 -0.94 12.19
C ARG A 60 57.99 0.09 12.14
N ALA A 61 57.66 1.37 12.17
CA ALA A 61 58.65 2.46 12.18
C ALA A 61 59.31 2.67 13.55
N GLY A 62 58.76 2.07 14.62
CA GLY A 62 59.23 2.26 15.99
C GLY A 62 58.81 3.58 16.61
N GLY A 63 57.71 4.16 16.12
CA GLY A 63 57.25 5.52 16.41
C GLY A 63 57.15 6.38 15.15
N MET A 64 56.47 7.51 15.25
CA MET A 64 56.31 8.47 14.16
C MET A 64 56.53 9.89 14.70
N SER A 65 57.15 10.77 13.91
CA SER A 65 57.24 12.20 14.27
C SER A 65 55.86 12.86 14.15
N GLU A 66 55.63 13.91 14.92
CA GLU A 66 54.37 14.68 14.86
C GLU A 66 54.07 15.17 13.43
N GLU A 67 55.09 15.65 12.72
CA GLU A 67 54.93 16.14 11.34
C GLU A 67 54.45 15.04 10.39
N SER A 68 55.07 13.86 10.44
CA SER A 68 54.67 12.72 9.60
C SER A 68 53.28 12.22 9.98
N TRP A 69 52.97 12.17 11.27
CA TRP A 69 51.64 11.79 11.77
C TRP A 69 50.58 12.75 11.28
N ARG A 70 50.85 14.06 11.34
CA ARG A 70 49.92 15.11 10.94
C ARG A 70 49.63 15.08 9.44
N GLN A 71 50.65 14.90 8.61
CA GLN A 71 50.48 14.76 7.16
C GLN A 71 49.59 13.57 6.81
N GLU A 72 49.82 12.44 7.48
CA GLU A 72 49.06 11.22 7.25
C GLU A 72 47.61 11.34 7.78
N ALA A 73 47.44 11.88 8.98
CA ALA A 73 46.13 12.12 9.57
C ALA A 73 45.27 13.08 8.72
N ALA A 74 45.87 14.17 8.23
CA ALA A 74 45.19 15.13 7.38
C ALA A 74 44.68 14.49 6.07
N ALA A 75 45.46 13.57 5.49
CA ALA A 75 45.03 12.83 4.30
C ALA A 75 43.80 11.95 4.58
N PHE A 76 43.77 11.23 5.71
CA PHE A 76 42.62 10.42 6.09
C PHE A 76 41.37 11.26 6.36
N THR A 77 41.47 12.35 7.11
CA THR A 77 40.33 13.24 7.38
C THR A 77 39.82 13.95 6.12
N ALA A 78 40.66 14.11 5.09
CA ALA A 78 40.25 14.66 3.80
C ALA A 78 39.53 13.63 2.92
N ASP A 79 39.93 12.36 2.98
CA ASP A 79 39.35 11.27 2.17
C ASP A 79 38.07 10.68 2.80
N GLN A 80 37.89 10.82 4.12
CA GLN A 80 36.79 10.22 4.88
C GLN A 80 35.96 11.32 5.59
N PRO A 81 34.86 11.81 5.00
CA PRO A 81 34.06 12.89 5.56
C PRO A 81 33.47 12.59 6.95
N GLU A 82 33.19 11.32 7.26
CA GLU A 82 32.71 10.90 8.57
C GLU A 82 33.78 10.94 9.67
N LEU A 83 35.07 10.95 9.29
CA LEU A 83 36.20 11.00 10.22
C LEU A 83 36.52 12.47 10.53
N GLN A 84 35.88 13.01 11.56
CA GLN A 84 36.01 14.43 11.94
C GLN A 84 37.41 14.79 12.43
N ALA A 85 38.06 13.86 13.12
CA ALA A 85 39.41 14.06 13.64
C ALA A 85 40.13 12.74 13.87
N ILE A 86 41.44 12.77 13.70
CA ILE A 86 42.35 11.75 14.21
C ILE A 86 43.15 12.37 15.34
N GLN A 87 43.30 11.63 16.42
CA GLN A 87 44.01 12.08 17.62
C GLN A 87 45.04 11.04 18.03
N TRP A 88 46.08 11.50 18.72
CA TRP A 88 47.04 10.62 19.38
C TRP A 88 47.07 10.95 20.87
N ALA A 89 46.79 9.93 21.68
CA ALA A 89 46.95 9.97 23.12
C ALA A 89 48.27 9.32 23.51
N ASN A 90 49.02 9.96 24.40
CA ASN A 90 50.29 9.45 24.88
C ASN A 90 50.11 8.21 25.79
N PRO A 91 51.20 7.54 26.20
CA PRO A 91 51.11 6.38 27.11
C PRO A 91 50.45 6.66 28.47
N ASP A 92 50.41 7.93 28.88
CA ASP A 92 49.71 8.40 30.09
C ASP A 92 48.24 8.75 29.83
N TYR A 93 47.68 8.39 28.67
CA TYR A 93 46.29 8.60 28.26
C TYR A 93 45.87 10.07 28.08
N HIS A 94 46.82 10.99 27.96
CA HIS A 94 46.54 12.39 27.64
C HIS A 94 46.59 12.62 26.13
N LEU A 95 45.58 13.30 25.57
CA LEU A 95 45.56 13.71 24.18
C LEU A 95 46.69 14.71 23.89
N ALA A 96 47.65 14.32 23.06
CA ALA A 96 48.81 15.16 22.75
C ALA A 96 48.72 15.75 21.35
N TRP A 97 48.18 15.01 20.37
CA TRP A 97 48.02 15.49 18.99
C TRP A 97 46.59 15.32 18.50
N VAL A 98 46.16 16.25 17.64
CA VAL A 98 44.86 16.23 16.94
C VAL A 98 45.00 16.85 15.56
N GLU A 99 44.32 16.26 14.58
CA GLU A 99 44.21 16.74 13.20
C GLU A 99 42.77 16.52 12.70
N PRO A 100 42.11 17.54 12.12
CA PRO A 100 42.55 18.94 12.03
C PRO A 100 42.62 19.62 13.39
N LEU A 101 43.63 20.48 13.62
CA LEU A 101 43.74 21.25 14.86
C LEU A 101 42.62 22.30 14.99
N ALA A 102 42.23 22.93 13.89
CA ALA A 102 41.21 23.96 13.86
C ALA A 102 39.87 23.41 14.38
N GLY A 103 39.34 24.00 15.45
CA GLY A 103 38.10 23.57 16.10
C GLY A 103 38.25 22.40 17.09
N ASN A 104 39.47 21.84 17.21
CA ASN A 104 39.81 20.75 18.13
C ASN A 104 40.77 21.18 19.25
N GLU A 105 41.11 22.45 19.37
CA GLU A 105 42.14 22.95 20.30
C GLU A 105 41.80 22.62 21.76
N ARG A 106 40.50 22.53 22.07
CA ARG A 106 39.98 22.26 23.42
C ARG A 106 40.22 20.83 23.90
N VAL A 107 40.52 19.88 23.01
CA VAL A 107 40.72 18.48 23.40
C VAL A 107 42.17 18.16 23.77
N LEU A 108 43.11 19.04 23.43
CA LEU A 108 44.52 18.87 23.76
C LEU A 108 44.73 18.88 25.29
N GLY A 109 45.49 17.91 25.77
CA GLY A 109 45.80 17.69 27.18
C GLY A 109 44.69 17.01 27.98
N LEU A 110 43.53 16.68 27.39
CA LEU A 110 42.48 15.95 28.09
C LEU A 110 42.92 14.50 28.36
N ASP A 111 42.64 14.04 29.57
CA ASP A 111 42.71 12.63 29.94
C ASP A 111 41.54 11.88 29.29
N ILE A 112 41.81 10.94 28.36
CA ILE A 112 40.75 10.21 27.65
C ILE A 112 40.00 9.20 28.55
N LEU A 113 40.48 8.98 29.78
CA LEU A 113 39.86 8.12 30.77
C LEU A 113 38.86 8.86 31.68
N PHE A 114 38.66 10.17 31.49
CA PHE A 114 37.80 10.97 32.38
C PHE A 114 36.34 10.49 32.40
N GLU A 115 35.82 10.02 31.25
CA GLU A 115 34.46 9.47 31.17
C GLU A 115 34.47 7.95 31.36
N PRO A 116 33.59 7.38 32.22
CA PRO A 116 33.56 5.95 32.50
C PRO A 116 33.44 5.07 31.25
N TYR A 117 32.59 5.47 30.30
CA TYR A 117 32.34 4.73 29.07
C TYR A 117 33.54 4.73 28.11
N ARG A 118 34.24 5.88 27.96
CA ARG A 118 35.49 5.95 27.19
C ARG A 118 36.58 5.12 27.85
N ALA A 119 36.71 5.23 29.17
CA ALA A 119 37.73 4.52 29.93
C ALA A 119 37.59 2.99 29.80
N GLN A 120 36.35 2.47 29.72
CA GLN A 120 36.13 1.04 29.49
C GLN A 120 36.63 0.61 28.10
N ALA A 121 36.28 1.35 27.05
CA ALA A 121 36.70 1.02 25.69
C ALA A 121 38.23 1.06 25.53
N VAL A 122 38.88 2.09 26.09
CA VAL A 122 40.34 2.24 26.11
C VAL A 122 41.01 1.08 26.84
N ARG A 123 40.53 0.74 28.05
CA ARG A 123 41.12 -0.37 28.83
C ARG A 123 41.04 -1.69 28.08
N GLN A 124 39.89 -2.02 27.49
CA GLN A 124 39.72 -3.23 26.69
C GLN A 124 40.63 -3.24 25.46
N ALA A 125 40.78 -2.09 24.78
CA ALA A 125 41.67 -1.98 23.63
C ALA A 125 43.12 -2.28 24.00
N VAL A 126 43.62 -1.67 25.08
CA VAL A 126 45.00 -1.83 25.56
C VAL A 126 45.24 -3.24 26.11
N GLU A 127 44.33 -3.77 26.93
CA GLU A 127 44.44 -5.10 27.54
C GLU A 127 44.49 -6.22 26.49
N HIS A 128 43.63 -6.13 25.47
CA HIS A 128 43.57 -7.15 24.42
C HIS A 128 44.49 -6.86 23.23
N ARG A 129 45.16 -5.71 23.21
CA ARG A 129 45.96 -5.21 22.08
C ARG A 129 45.20 -5.25 20.76
N ARG A 130 43.93 -4.86 20.81
CA ARG A 130 43.01 -4.88 19.66
C ARG A 130 42.22 -3.59 19.62
N THR A 131 41.85 -3.19 18.42
CA THR A 131 40.97 -2.05 18.19
C THR A 131 39.66 -2.23 18.95
N ASN A 132 39.18 -1.15 19.57
CA ASN A 132 37.88 -1.13 20.25
C ASN A 132 37.22 0.24 20.10
N SER A 133 35.90 0.29 20.05
CA SER A 133 35.12 1.52 19.91
C SER A 133 34.33 1.83 21.18
N SER A 134 34.08 3.11 21.43
CA SER A 134 33.19 3.56 22.48
C SER A 134 31.73 3.33 22.09
N ALA A 135 30.85 3.41 23.09
CA ALA A 135 29.45 3.72 22.86
C ALA A 135 29.31 5.05 22.10
N ALA A 136 28.14 5.28 21.50
CA ALA A 136 27.81 6.55 20.90
C ALA A 136 27.69 7.65 21.96
N ILE A 137 28.34 8.78 21.70
CA ILE A 137 28.43 9.94 22.60
C ILE A 137 28.10 11.23 21.86
N ASP A 138 27.78 12.27 22.64
CA ASP A 138 27.77 13.63 22.13
C ASP A 138 29.22 14.11 21.96
N LEU A 139 29.58 14.47 20.75
CA LEU A 139 30.92 14.99 20.46
C LEU A 139 31.06 16.40 21.03
N ILE A 140 32.24 16.73 21.55
CA ILE A 140 32.55 18.09 22.05
C ILE A 140 32.37 19.14 20.95
N GLN A 141 32.54 18.74 19.69
CA GLN A 141 32.42 19.58 18.51
C GLN A 141 30.96 19.70 17.99
N GLY A 142 30.02 18.97 18.59
CA GLY A 142 28.62 18.91 18.20
C GLY A 142 28.27 17.65 17.39
N GLY A 143 27.02 17.20 17.55
CA GLY A 143 26.49 15.98 16.92
C GLY A 143 26.77 14.70 17.69
N SER A 144 26.17 13.60 17.24
CA SER A 144 26.39 12.25 17.75
C SER A 144 27.58 11.60 17.04
N GLY A 145 28.44 10.95 17.81
CA GLY A 145 29.62 10.26 17.27
C GLY A 145 30.08 9.10 18.11
N PHE A 146 31.11 8.41 17.65
CA PHE A 146 31.79 7.37 18.42
C PHE A 146 33.30 7.50 18.23
N LEU A 147 34.05 7.06 19.24
CA LEU A 147 35.51 7.06 19.21
C LEU A 147 35.99 5.64 19.00
N THR A 148 37.00 5.47 18.17
CA THR A 148 37.68 4.18 18.03
C THR A 148 39.14 4.29 18.45
N TYR A 149 39.57 3.36 19.29
CA TYR A 149 40.88 3.33 19.92
C TYR A 149 41.73 2.21 19.31
N PHE A 150 42.85 2.59 18.70
CA PHE A 150 43.83 1.69 18.11
C PHE A 150 45.08 1.72 18.99
N PRO A 151 45.34 0.68 19.79
CA PRO A 151 46.47 0.68 20.71
C PRO A 151 47.78 0.53 19.94
N LEU A 152 48.75 1.40 20.22
CA LEU A 152 50.05 1.42 19.56
C LEU A 152 51.08 0.71 20.45
N PHE A 153 51.69 -0.36 19.94
CA PHE A 153 52.70 -1.13 20.65
C PHE A 153 53.97 -1.26 19.81
N VAL A 154 55.09 -0.71 20.27
CA VAL A 154 56.40 -0.93 19.66
C VAL A 154 57.06 -2.10 20.37
N GLY A 155 56.93 -3.30 19.79
CA GLY A 155 57.23 -4.54 20.50
C GLY A 155 56.27 -4.72 21.67
N GLU A 156 56.81 -4.76 22.90
CA GLU A 156 56.01 -4.85 24.13
C GLU A 156 55.74 -3.48 24.78
N ARG A 157 56.35 -2.40 24.27
CA ARG A 157 56.19 -1.05 24.81
C ARG A 157 54.90 -0.43 24.30
N PHE A 158 54.01 -0.06 25.21
CA PHE A 158 52.84 0.75 24.89
C PHE A 158 53.29 2.18 24.55
N ASP A 159 52.98 2.62 23.33
CA ASP A 159 53.41 3.89 22.74
C ASP A 159 52.25 4.89 22.62
N GLY A 160 51.12 4.60 23.27
CA GLY A 160 49.91 5.42 23.26
C GLY A 160 48.78 4.81 22.43
N LEU A 161 47.77 5.63 22.12
CA LEU A 161 46.65 5.24 21.28
C LEU A 161 46.48 6.21 20.12
N LEU A 162 46.21 5.65 18.94
CA LEU A 162 45.60 6.39 17.86
C LEU A 162 44.08 6.36 18.05
N VAL A 163 43.42 7.50 17.93
CA VAL A 163 41.99 7.66 18.19
C VAL A 163 41.32 8.25 16.96
N GLY A 164 40.35 7.54 16.39
CA GLY A 164 39.48 8.06 15.34
C GLY A 164 38.18 8.60 15.92
N VAL A 165 37.79 9.82 15.54
CA VAL A 165 36.53 10.45 15.95
C VAL A 165 35.57 10.44 14.76
N PHE A 166 34.52 9.63 14.85
CA PHE A 166 33.58 9.42 13.76
C PHE A 166 32.24 10.07 14.07
N ASN A 167 31.68 10.80 13.09
CA ASN A 167 30.34 11.36 13.16
C ASN A 167 29.32 10.37 12.58
N ILE A 168 28.29 10.02 13.37
CA ILE A 168 27.30 9.00 12.99
C ILE A 168 26.36 9.52 11.90
N ASP A 169 25.94 10.78 12.01
CA ASP A 169 25.05 11.44 11.03
C ASP A 169 25.72 11.46 9.65
N THR A 170 26.95 11.97 9.56
CA THR A 170 27.74 11.97 8.31
C THR A 170 28.02 10.57 7.79
N LEU A 171 28.30 9.60 8.68
CA LEU A 171 28.49 8.20 8.28
C LEU A 171 27.23 7.61 7.64
N VAL A 172 26.05 7.89 8.20
CA VAL A 172 24.76 7.46 7.66
C VAL A 172 24.47 8.14 6.32
N GLU A 173 24.60 9.46 6.24
CA GLU A 173 24.37 10.23 5.02
C GLU A 173 25.26 9.78 3.85
N THR A 174 26.53 9.46 4.14
CA THR A 174 27.50 9.05 3.11
C THR A 174 27.37 7.58 2.72
N SER A 175 26.82 6.74 3.60
CA SER A 175 26.63 5.30 3.34
C SER A 175 25.28 4.95 2.72
N VAL A 176 24.27 5.82 2.87
CA VAL A 176 22.90 5.58 2.43
C VAL A 176 22.56 6.45 1.22
N PRO A 177 22.18 5.87 0.07
CA PRO A 177 21.72 6.65 -1.07
C PRO A 177 20.55 7.56 -0.69
N ALA A 178 20.63 8.85 -1.05
CA ALA A 178 19.63 9.85 -0.65
C ALA A 178 18.19 9.49 -1.06
N ASP A 179 18.02 8.77 -2.18
CA ASP A 179 16.70 8.31 -2.64
C ASP A 179 16.05 7.30 -1.71
N TYR A 180 16.82 6.54 -0.92
CA TYR A 180 16.26 5.59 0.05
C TYR A 180 15.45 6.31 1.13
N PHE A 181 15.85 7.53 1.52
CA PHE A 181 15.12 8.33 2.50
C PHE A 181 13.76 8.83 2.01
N ARG A 182 13.46 8.72 0.71
CA ARG A 182 12.09 8.93 0.21
C ARG A 182 11.17 7.77 0.58
N SER A 183 11.68 6.54 0.69
CA SER A 183 10.89 5.33 0.93
C SER A 183 10.98 4.85 2.38
N ALA A 184 12.15 5.02 3.00
CA ALA A 184 12.51 4.48 4.30
C ALA A 184 12.98 5.60 5.25
N ALA A 185 12.35 5.70 6.42
CA ALA A 185 12.93 6.40 7.55
C ALA A 185 13.81 5.41 8.33
N LEU A 186 14.95 5.87 8.82
CA LEU A 186 15.96 5.07 9.49
C LEU A 186 16.16 5.61 10.91
N VAL A 187 16.16 4.72 11.89
CA VAL A 187 16.57 5.01 13.27
C VAL A 187 17.74 4.12 13.61
N VAL A 188 18.85 4.71 14.07
CA VAL A 188 20.03 4.01 14.54
C VAL A 188 19.98 3.98 16.07
N GLN A 189 19.97 2.78 16.63
CA GLN A 189 19.93 2.56 18.07
C GLN A 189 21.18 1.86 18.59
N GLU A 190 21.59 2.23 19.80
CA GLU A 190 22.59 1.52 20.58
C GLU A 190 22.01 1.22 21.97
N ALA A 191 22.03 -0.04 22.37
CA ALA A 191 21.44 -0.50 23.65
C ALA A 191 19.99 -0.02 23.90
N GLY A 192 19.20 0.18 22.83
CA GLY A 192 17.80 0.64 22.89
C GLY A 192 17.62 2.16 23.02
N ARG A 193 18.70 2.95 22.95
CA ARG A 193 18.65 4.42 22.85
C ARG A 193 18.83 4.83 21.39
N ASP A 194 18.00 5.76 20.93
CA ASP A 194 18.16 6.40 19.62
C ASP A 194 19.44 7.26 19.63
N VAL A 195 20.34 6.97 18.71
CA VAL A 195 21.62 7.65 18.53
C VAL A 195 21.56 8.61 17.36
N ASP A 196 20.83 8.22 16.33
CA ASP A 196 20.63 9.00 15.12
C ASP A 196 19.28 8.65 14.46
N THR A 197 18.69 9.59 13.73
CA THR A 197 17.39 9.41 13.07
C THR A 197 17.33 10.21 11.78
N HIS A 198 17.01 9.50 10.70
CA HIS A 198 16.93 10.03 9.34
C HIS A 198 15.54 9.83 8.74
N GLY A 199 14.98 10.91 8.20
CA GLY A 199 13.63 10.92 7.61
C GLY A 199 12.50 10.98 8.63
N THR A 200 11.26 10.83 8.17
CA THR A 200 10.07 10.86 9.03
C THR A 200 9.19 9.65 8.74
N ALA A 201 9.03 8.80 9.75
CA ALA A 201 8.19 7.61 9.65
C ALA A 201 6.70 7.98 9.54
N ALA A 202 5.98 7.37 8.59
CA ALA A 202 4.53 7.51 8.48
C ALA A 202 3.78 6.72 9.56
N ARG A 203 4.43 5.71 10.13
CA ARG A 203 3.88 4.82 11.15
C ARG A 203 4.97 4.39 12.13
N THR A 204 4.55 3.89 13.28
CA THR A 204 5.43 3.43 14.36
C THR A 204 5.78 1.94 14.27
N ASP A 205 5.21 1.19 13.31
CA ASP A 205 5.55 -0.21 13.14
C ASP A 205 6.89 -0.38 12.42
N ILE A 206 7.84 -1.00 13.11
CA ILE A 206 9.14 -1.41 12.54
C ILE A 206 8.87 -2.44 11.45
N VAL A 207 9.37 -2.19 10.25
CA VAL A 207 9.26 -3.14 9.14
C VAL A 207 10.43 -4.11 9.15
N SER A 208 11.64 -3.60 9.40
CA SER A 208 12.85 -4.39 9.47
C SER A 208 13.79 -3.84 10.55
N ARG A 209 14.42 -4.77 11.27
CA ARG A 209 15.52 -4.47 12.21
C ARG A 209 16.75 -5.25 11.77
N ARG A 210 17.86 -4.55 11.56
CA ARG A 210 19.16 -5.11 11.21
C ARG A 210 20.20 -4.70 12.24
N THR A 211 21.29 -5.45 12.35
CA THR A 211 22.41 -5.10 13.24
C THR A 211 23.67 -4.82 12.45
N VAL A 212 24.44 -3.83 12.91
CA VAL A 212 25.79 -3.52 12.45
C VAL A 212 26.71 -3.72 13.65
N GLU A 213 27.73 -4.55 13.48
CA GLU A 213 28.70 -4.85 14.53
C GLU A 213 29.91 -3.94 14.37
N LEU A 214 30.29 -3.28 15.45
CA LEU A 214 31.54 -2.53 15.59
C LEU A 214 32.37 -3.19 16.70
N PRO A 215 33.71 -3.03 16.70
CA PRO A 215 34.51 -3.44 17.85
C PRO A 215 33.98 -2.79 19.14
N GLY A 216 33.45 -3.57 20.08
CA GLY A 216 32.95 -3.06 21.36
C GLY A 216 31.54 -2.46 21.38
N SER A 217 30.88 -2.33 20.22
CA SER A 217 29.49 -1.84 20.14
C SER A 217 28.66 -2.58 19.09
N VAL A 218 27.35 -2.66 19.30
CA VAL A 218 26.40 -3.22 18.33
C VAL A 218 25.27 -2.23 18.13
N TRP A 219 25.09 -1.80 16.90
CA TRP A 219 24.01 -0.90 16.53
C TRP A 219 22.86 -1.67 15.91
N ALA A 220 21.63 -1.26 16.25
CA ALA A 220 20.42 -1.72 15.62
C ALA A 220 19.90 -0.64 14.67
N LEU A 221 19.72 -1.03 13.40
CA LEU A 221 19.13 -0.22 12.36
C LEU A 221 17.66 -0.60 12.25
N GLU A 222 16.77 0.32 12.61
CA GLU A 222 15.33 0.15 12.49
C GLU A 222 14.82 0.94 11.28
N VAL A 223 14.11 0.26 10.39
CA VAL A 223 13.59 0.85 9.15
C VAL A 223 12.07 0.92 9.21
N TYR A 224 11.56 2.10 8.90
CA TYR A 224 10.16 2.47 8.93
C TYR A 224 9.71 3.01 7.56
N PRO A 225 8.45 2.82 7.16
CA PRO A 225 7.94 3.39 5.91
C PRO A 225 7.73 4.90 6.07
N THR A 226 8.09 5.68 5.04
CA THR A 226 7.79 7.11 4.99
C THR A 226 6.39 7.38 4.43
N GLN A 227 5.94 8.63 4.49
CA GLN A 227 4.65 9.01 3.88
C GLN A 227 4.75 9.08 2.34
N ALA A 228 5.91 9.45 1.80
CA ALA A 228 6.13 9.54 0.36
C ALA A 228 6.07 8.18 -0.35
N LEU A 229 6.48 7.09 0.32
CA LEU A 229 6.33 5.72 -0.18
C LEU A 229 4.89 5.38 -0.60
N PHE A 230 3.91 5.86 0.17
CA PHE A 230 2.48 5.62 -0.11
C PHE A 230 1.89 6.65 -1.09
N ALA A 231 2.59 7.75 -1.37
CA ALA A 231 2.10 8.80 -2.27
C ALA A 231 2.48 8.51 -3.72
N ASP A 232 3.71 8.04 -3.97
CA ASP A 232 4.27 7.88 -5.32
C ASP A 232 4.14 6.43 -5.86
N GLU A 233 4.23 5.41 -5.00
CA GLU A 233 4.42 4.02 -5.45
C GLU A 233 3.19 3.11 -5.33
N TYR A 234 2.26 3.37 -4.41
CA TYR A 234 1.13 2.46 -4.15
C TYR A 234 -0.21 3.20 -4.04
N SER A 235 -1.14 2.85 -4.95
CA SER A 235 -2.24 3.73 -5.40
C SER A 235 -3.65 3.24 -5.03
N ARG A 236 -4.63 4.14 -5.20
CA ARG A 236 -6.09 4.02 -4.98
C ARG A 236 -6.79 2.90 -5.79
N THR A 237 -6.04 2.07 -6.51
CA THR A 237 -6.57 1.03 -7.40
C THR A 237 -7.48 0.01 -6.69
N PRO A 238 -7.23 -0.44 -5.44
CA PRO A 238 -8.13 -1.38 -4.78
C PRO A 238 -9.51 -0.78 -4.50
N LEU A 239 -9.59 0.54 -4.25
CA LEU A 239 -10.86 1.24 -4.06
C LEU A 239 -11.63 1.34 -5.37
N ALA A 240 -10.95 1.65 -6.47
CA ALA A 240 -11.59 1.70 -7.79
C ALA A 240 -12.17 0.33 -8.18
N VAL A 241 -11.43 -0.75 -7.97
CA VAL A 241 -11.90 -2.13 -8.22
C VAL A 241 -13.13 -2.46 -7.36
N PHE A 242 -13.10 -2.09 -6.08
CA PHE A 242 -14.26 -2.27 -5.19
C PHE A 242 -15.49 -1.50 -5.67
N LEU A 243 -15.32 -0.22 -6.05
CA LEU A 243 -16.41 0.63 -6.56
C LEU A 243 -16.98 0.10 -7.89
N ILE A 244 -16.12 -0.36 -8.81
CA ILE A 244 -16.54 -1.03 -10.05
C ILE A 244 -17.36 -2.27 -9.71
N GLY A 245 -16.91 -3.10 -8.77
CA GLY A 245 -17.64 -4.27 -8.31
C GLY A 245 -19.03 -3.93 -7.73
N LEU A 246 -19.15 -2.82 -7.02
CA LEU A 246 -20.41 -2.32 -6.46
C LEU A 246 -21.37 -1.88 -7.57
N ILE A 247 -20.88 -1.14 -8.56
CA ILE A 247 -21.66 -0.71 -9.73
C ILE A 247 -22.15 -1.93 -10.53
N VAL A 248 -21.26 -2.88 -10.82
CA VAL A 248 -21.61 -4.12 -11.55
C VAL A 248 -22.66 -4.92 -10.79
N SER A 249 -22.49 -5.06 -9.46
CA SER A 249 -23.44 -5.80 -8.62
C SER A 249 -24.81 -5.13 -8.57
N ALA A 250 -24.87 -3.81 -8.47
CA ALA A 250 -26.11 -3.04 -8.50
C ALA A 250 -26.80 -3.15 -9.87
N GLY A 251 -26.05 -3.05 -10.97
CA GLY A 251 -26.57 -3.22 -12.33
C GLY A 251 -27.16 -4.61 -12.56
N LEU A 252 -26.48 -5.67 -12.08
CA LEU A 252 -26.97 -7.04 -12.19
C LEU A 252 -28.25 -7.27 -11.38
N ALA A 253 -28.32 -6.71 -10.18
CA ALA A 253 -29.52 -6.76 -9.35
C ALA A 253 -30.70 -6.03 -10.01
N ALA A 254 -30.47 -4.85 -10.56
CA ALA A 254 -31.49 -4.08 -11.28
C ALA A 254 -31.97 -4.81 -12.55
N GLY A 255 -31.06 -5.39 -13.33
CA GLY A 255 -31.41 -6.19 -14.52
C GLY A 255 -32.23 -7.42 -14.18
N LEU A 256 -31.83 -8.19 -13.15
CA LEU A 256 -32.61 -9.34 -12.68
C LEU A 256 -33.98 -8.93 -12.13
N HIS A 257 -34.07 -7.78 -11.45
CA HIS A 257 -35.34 -7.24 -10.98
C HIS A 257 -36.25 -6.86 -12.16
N ALA A 258 -35.72 -6.18 -13.17
CA ALA A 258 -36.47 -5.81 -14.38
C ALA A 258 -36.99 -7.04 -15.14
N LEU A 259 -36.18 -8.10 -15.27
CA LEU A 259 -36.61 -9.36 -15.89
C LEU A 259 -37.74 -10.04 -15.10
N ARG A 260 -37.65 -10.09 -13.76
CA ARG A 260 -38.73 -10.62 -12.91
C ARG A 260 -40.03 -9.84 -13.05
N VAL A 261 -39.94 -8.50 -13.01
CA VAL A 261 -41.10 -7.62 -13.20
C VAL A 261 -41.69 -7.80 -14.61
N GLY A 262 -40.85 -7.99 -15.63
CA GLY A 262 -41.29 -8.29 -16.99
C GLY A 262 -42.10 -9.59 -17.07
N GLN A 263 -41.59 -10.68 -16.50
CA GLN A 263 -42.28 -11.98 -16.47
C GLN A 263 -43.62 -11.93 -15.75
N ILE A 264 -43.69 -11.25 -14.60
CA ILE A 264 -44.94 -11.10 -13.84
C ILE A 264 -45.98 -10.31 -14.65
N ARG A 265 -45.56 -9.24 -15.34
CA ARG A 265 -46.47 -8.46 -16.20
C ARG A 265 -46.98 -9.27 -17.39
N GLU A 266 -46.14 -10.10 -17.98
CA GLU A 266 -46.53 -10.96 -19.10
C GLU A 266 -47.58 -12.00 -18.66
N GLN A 267 -47.39 -12.61 -17.48
CA GLN A 267 -48.39 -13.51 -16.89
C GLN A 267 -49.71 -12.79 -16.60
N GLN A 268 -49.67 -11.63 -15.94
CA GLN A 268 -50.87 -10.83 -15.67
C GLN A 268 -51.61 -10.46 -16.95
N LEU A 269 -50.88 -10.06 -18.00
CA LEU A 269 -51.48 -9.71 -19.28
C LEU A 269 -52.11 -10.93 -19.96
N SER A 270 -51.51 -12.12 -19.83
CA SER A 270 -52.07 -13.37 -20.35
C SER A 270 -53.36 -13.73 -19.63
N GLU A 271 -53.36 -13.67 -18.29
CA GLU A 271 -54.56 -13.93 -17.47
C GLU A 271 -55.67 -12.91 -17.76
N GLU A 272 -55.34 -11.63 -17.89
CA GLU A 272 -56.30 -10.58 -18.27
C GLU A 272 -56.89 -10.83 -19.67
N ARG A 273 -56.06 -11.27 -20.63
CA ARG A 273 -56.53 -11.62 -21.98
C ARG A 273 -57.46 -12.82 -21.97
N GLU A 274 -57.09 -13.89 -21.26
CA GLU A 274 -57.94 -15.09 -21.13
C GLU A 274 -59.28 -14.74 -20.48
N ALA A 275 -59.26 -13.99 -19.37
CA ALA A 275 -60.48 -13.53 -18.70
C ALA A 275 -61.36 -12.65 -19.61
N ALA A 276 -60.75 -11.78 -20.42
CA ALA A 276 -61.47 -10.95 -21.38
C ALA A 276 -62.11 -11.78 -22.52
N VAL A 277 -61.41 -12.81 -23.02
CA VAL A 277 -61.94 -13.74 -24.02
C VAL A 277 -63.10 -14.54 -23.43
N GLU A 278 -62.96 -15.12 -22.24
CA GLU A 278 -64.06 -15.84 -21.60
C GLU A 278 -65.26 -14.94 -21.30
N ALA A 279 -65.03 -13.70 -20.89
CA ALA A 279 -66.12 -12.73 -20.67
C ALA A 279 -66.87 -12.41 -21.97
N LEU A 280 -66.14 -12.31 -23.08
CA LEU A 280 -66.73 -12.13 -24.41
C LEU A 280 -67.56 -13.35 -24.81
N GLU A 281 -67.02 -14.56 -24.65
CA GLU A 281 -67.73 -15.80 -24.97
C GLU A 281 -68.98 -15.99 -24.12
N ARG A 282 -68.90 -15.79 -22.80
CA ARG A 282 -70.08 -15.84 -21.91
C ARG A 282 -71.10 -14.77 -22.27
N GLY A 283 -70.65 -13.58 -22.67
CA GLY A 283 -71.51 -12.52 -23.17
C GLY A 283 -72.25 -12.94 -24.45
N GLN A 284 -71.54 -13.51 -25.42
CA GLN A 284 -72.10 -14.03 -26.66
C GLN A 284 -73.10 -15.16 -26.41
N GLN A 285 -72.73 -16.17 -25.61
CA GLN A 285 -73.62 -17.27 -25.24
C GLN A 285 -74.89 -16.76 -24.56
N ARG A 286 -74.78 -15.78 -23.66
CA ARG A 286 -75.94 -15.19 -22.99
C ARG A 286 -76.86 -14.45 -23.96
N ILE A 287 -76.31 -13.72 -24.93
CA ILE A 287 -77.11 -13.08 -26.00
C ILE A 287 -77.79 -14.16 -26.85
N GLU A 288 -77.05 -15.19 -27.26
CA GLU A 288 -77.58 -16.28 -28.08
C GLU A 288 -78.71 -17.05 -27.36
N LEU A 289 -78.53 -17.35 -26.07
CA LEU A 289 -79.57 -17.96 -25.24
C LEU A 289 -80.78 -17.04 -25.04
N GLY A 290 -80.58 -15.73 -24.86
CA GLY A 290 -81.67 -14.75 -24.82
C GLY A 290 -82.47 -14.73 -26.13
N VAL A 291 -81.78 -14.78 -27.27
CA VAL A 291 -82.39 -14.86 -28.60
C VAL A 291 -83.15 -16.17 -28.78
N ARG A 292 -82.55 -17.33 -28.47
CA ARG A 292 -83.21 -18.65 -28.59
C ARG A 292 -84.38 -18.82 -27.60
N GLY A 293 -84.25 -18.33 -26.38
CA GLY A 293 -85.20 -18.51 -25.28
C GLY A 293 -86.39 -17.54 -25.31
N SER A 294 -86.22 -16.33 -25.88
CA SER A 294 -87.31 -15.33 -25.97
C SER A 294 -88.45 -15.72 -26.92
N ALA A 295 -88.31 -16.85 -27.65
CA ALA A 295 -89.21 -17.27 -28.73
C ALA A 295 -89.42 -16.19 -29.81
N ALA A 296 -88.63 -15.12 -29.80
CA ALA A 296 -88.69 -14.01 -30.74
C ALA A 296 -87.78 -14.27 -31.93
N GLY A 297 -88.22 -13.85 -33.11
CA GLY A 297 -87.36 -13.74 -34.28
C GLY A 297 -86.58 -12.43 -34.24
N PHE A 298 -85.31 -12.46 -34.65
CA PHE A 298 -84.52 -11.24 -34.82
C PHE A 298 -84.30 -10.94 -36.31
N TRP A 299 -84.08 -9.67 -36.60
CA TRP A 299 -83.62 -9.15 -37.87
C TRP A 299 -82.36 -8.31 -37.63
N ASP A 300 -81.42 -8.34 -38.57
CA ASP A 300 -80.20 -7.53 -38.53
C ASP A 300 -80.08 -6.78 -39.87
N TRP A 301 -79.76 -5.49 -39.83
CA TRP A 301 -79.70 -4.65 -41.02
C TRP A 301 -78.28 -4.14 -41.25
N ASP A 302 -77.63 -4.63 -42.30
CA ASP A 302 -76.42 -4.03 -42.83
C ASP A 302 -76.80 -2.80 -43.68
N ILE A 303 -76.76 -1.63 -43.05
CA ILE A 303 -77.13 -0.35 -43.67
C ILE A 303 -76.25 -0.03 -44.89
N ALA A 304 -74.98 -0.46 -44.89
CA ALA A 304 -74.05 -0.14 -45.97
C ALA A 304 -74.37 -0.93 -47.26
N LYS A 305 -74.89 -2.16 -47.12
CA LYS A 305 -75.26 -3.03 -48.23
C LYS A 305 -76.77 -3.05 -48.53
N ASP A 306 -77.56 -2.41 -47.68
CA ASP A 306 -79.04 -2.48 -47.67
C ASP A 306 -79.57 -3.92 -47.61
N GLU A 307 -78.91 -4.76 -46.82
CA GLU A 307 -79.28 -6.16 -46.61
C GLU A 307 -79.86 -6.35 -45.21
N LEU A 308 -81.14 -6.71 -45.12
CA LEU A 308 -81.78 -7.19 -43.90
C LEU A 308 -81.74 -8.71 -43.85
N TYR A 309 -80.99 -9.24 -42.90
CA TYR A 309 -81.02 -10.65 -42.53
C TYR A 309 -82.21 -10.92 -41.60
N HIS A 310 -83.10 -11.82 -42.01
CA HIS A 310 -84.17 -12.34 -41.17
C HIS A 310 -83.78 -13.71 -40.65
N SER A 311 -83.73 -13.86 -39.33
CA SER A 311 -83.47 -15.17 -38.72
C SER A 311 -84.53 -16.20 -39.14
N PRO A 312 -84.19 -17.49 -39.31
CA PRO A 312 -85.15 -18.52 -39.72
C PRO A 312 -86.40 -18.59 -38.84
N ARG A 313 -86.24 -18.27 -37.55
CA ARG A 313 -87.33 -18.19 -36.57
C ARG A 313 -88.28 -17.02 -36.85
N LEU A 314 -87.75 -15.84 -37.23
CA LEU A 314 -88.56 -14.68 -37.63
C LEU A 314 -89.39 -15.02 -38.87
N VAL A 315 -88.77 -15.67 -39.85
CA VAL A 315 -89.45 -16.13 -41.07
C VAL A 315 -90.57 -17.12 -40.72
N ARG A 316 -90.31 -18.07 -39.82
CA ARG A 316 -91.33 -19.01 -39.31
C ARG A 316 -92.48 -18.32 -38.56
N LEU A 317 -92.19 -17.34 -37.70
CA LEU A 317 -93.22 -16.55 -36.99
C LEU A 317 -94.09 -15.76 -37.96
N LEU A 318 -93.52 -15.30 -39.08
CA LEU A 318 -94.22 -14.64 -40.18
C LEU A 318 -94.90 -15.62 -41.16
N GLY A 319 -94.89 -16.93 -40.87
CA GLY A 319 -95.59 -17.95 -41.64
C GLY A 319 -94.83 -18.52 -42.85
N GLY A 320 -93.53 -18.25 -42.99
CA GLY A 320 -92.68 -18.73 -44.07
C GLY A 320 -91.93 -20.04 -43.77
N PRO A 321 -91.24 -20.63 -44.77
CA PRO A 321 -90.38 -21.80 -44.58
C PRO A 321 -89.22 -21.48 -43.61
N GLU A 322 -88.75 -22.46 -42.84
CA GLU A 322 -87.76 -22.31 -41.77
C GLU A 322 -86.32 -22.17 -42.34
N GLU A 323 -86.13 -21.20 -43.23
CA GLU A 323 -84.87 -20.84 -43.87
C GLU A 323 -84.57 -19.36 -43.65
N PRO A 324 -83.29 -18.97 -43.50
CA PRO A 324 -82.91 -17.57 -43.38
C PRO A 324 -83.20 -16.84 -44.69
N VAL A 325 -83.83 -15.68 -44.60
CA VAL A 325 -84.14 -14.84 -45.77
C VAL A 325 -83.35 -13.55 -45.66
N VAL A 326 -82.63 -13.19 -46.71
CA VAL A 326 -82.04 -11.85 -46.85
C VAL A 326 -82.97 -11.03 -47.75
N SER A 327 -83.37 -9.84 -47.29
CA SER A 327 -84.24 -8.92 -48.03
C SER A 327 -83.67 -7.51 -48.03
N THR A 328 -84.22 -6.59 -48.82
CA THR A 328 -83.85 -5.16 -48.76
C THR A 328 -84.77 -4.38 -47.81
N SER A 329 -84.35 -3.17 -47.40
CA SER A 329 -85.18 -2.29 -46.56
C SER A 329 -86.53 -1.96 -47.22
N ALA A 330 -86.54 -1.75 -48.53
CA ALA A 330 -87.76 -1.52 -49.30
C ALA A 330 -88.75 -2.70 -49.24
N THR A 331 -88.24 -3.93 -49.33
CA THR A 331 -89.06 -5.16 -49.28
C THR A 331 -89.63 -5.40 -47.88
N PHE A 332 -88.86 -5.06 -46.84
CA PHE A 332 -89.30 -5.16 -45.45
C PHE A 332 -90.34 -4.10 -45.11
N ALA A 333 -90.12 -2.84 -45.50
CA ALA A 333 -91.06 -1.74 -45.29
C ALA A 333 -92.43 -2.01 -45.92
N GLY A 334 -92.47 -2.64 -47.10
CA GLY A 334 -93.72 -3.02 -47.77
C GLY A 334 -94.53 -4.12 -47.05
N ARG A 335 -93.96 -4.80 -46.05
CA ARG A 335 -94.64 -5.82 -45.25
C ARG A 335 -95.08 -5.31 -43.87
N LEU A 336 -94.66 -4.11 -43.47
CA LEU A 336 -95.13 -3.44 -42.28
C LEU A 336 -96.50 -2.84 -42.56
N HIS A 337 -97.47 -3.07 -41.67
CA HIS A 337 -98.76 -2.39 -41.74
C HIS A 337 -98.55 -0.88 -41.46
N PRO A 338 -99.27 0.04 -42.14
CA PRO A 338 -99.19 1.48 -41.85
C PRO A 338 -99.57 1.85 -40.42
#